data_AF-W7Q2Y8-F1
#
_entry.id   AF-W7Q2Y8-F1
#
_cell.length_a   1.000
_cell.length_b   1.000
_cell.length_c   1.000
_cell.angle_alpha   90.00
_cell.angle_beta   90.00
_cell.angle_gamma   90.00
#
_symmetry.space_group_name_H-M   'P 1'
#
loop_
_entity.id
_entity.type
_entity.pdbx_description
1 polymer ?
#
loop_
_entity_poly.entity_id
_entity_poly.type
_entity_poly.pdbx_seq_one_letter_code
_entity_poly.pdbx_strand_id
1 'polypeptide(L)'
;MVALVLALSLLSQTLWAHAHITDTHPPDGALLEQAPDTLVLQFDSPIRITQFDVSGPQGAVELSEDPTGPLAEEHTAMPAAALKAGDYQVVWRGIAEDGHTMSGDYRFTIQE
;
A
#
# COMPACT_ATOMS: atom_id res chain seq x y z
N MET A 1 -15.40 -15.21 51.89
CA MET A 1 -14.25 -14.42 51.40
C MET A 1 -13.33 -15.36 50.66
N VAL A 2 -13.40 -15.35 49.34
CA VAL A 2 -12.33 -14.85 48.44
C VAL A 2 -11.10 -15.76 48.46
N ALA A 3 -10.95 -16.56 47.39
CA ALA A 3 -9.66 -16.94 46.81
C ALA A 3 -9.98 -17.56 45.43
N LEU A 4 -10.39 -16.71 44.50
CA LEU A 4 -9.49 -16.19 43.46
C LEU A 4 -9.40 -17.19 42.31
N VAL A 5 -10.42 -17.10 41.46
CA VAL A 5 -10.48 -17.64 40.11
C VAL A 5 -9.26 -17.13 39.34
N LEU A 6 -8.17 -17.88 39.35
CA LEU A 6 -7.03 -17.68 38.44
C LEU A 6 -7.32 -18.44 37.15
N ALA A 7 -8.42 -18.08 36.50
CA ALA A 7 -8.58 -18.29 35.07
C ALA A 7 -7.73 -17.21 34.40
N LEU A 8 -6.42 -17.43 34.30
CA LEU A 8 -5.60 -16.75 33.30
C LEU A 8 -6.03 -17.31 31.94
N SER A 9 -7.20 -16.88 31.48
CA SER A 9 -7.52 -16.89 30.07
C SER A 9 -6.45 -16.04 29.41
N LEU A 10 -5.55 -16.74 28.71
CA LEU A 10 -4.65 -16.21 27.70
C LEU A 10 -5.50 -15.43 26.68
N LEU A 11 -5.82 -14.18 26.99
CA LEU A 11 -6.19 -13.22 25.97
C LEU A 11 -4.88 -12.90 25.26
N SER A 12 -4.50 -13.76 24.30
CA SER A 12 -3.60 -13.37 23.23
C SER A 12 -4.30 -12.24 22.49
N GLN A 13 -4.08 -11.00 22.95
CA GLN A 13 -4.43 -9.83 22.17
C GLN A 13 -3.59 -9.95 20.91
N THR A 14 -4.23 -10.32 19.81
CA THR A 14 -3.61 -10.23 18.50
C THR A 14 -3.33 -8.75 18.31
N LEU A 15 -2.08 -8.33 18.57
CA LEU A 15 -1.62 -6.98 18.32
C LEU A 15 -1.55 -6.84 16.79
N TRP A 16 -2.68 -6.51 16.17
CA TRP A 16 -2.75 -6.02 14.79
C TRP A 16 -2.21 -4.59 14.76
N ALA A 17 -0.93 -4.46 15.08
CA ALA A 17 -0.24 -3.18 15.13
C ALA A 17 0.38 -2.84 13.75
N HIS A 18 0.57 -3.86 12.92
CA HIS A 18 1.11 -3.73 11.57
C HIS A 18 -0.01 -3.40 10.58
N ALA A 19 0.16 -2.33 9.80
CA ALA A 19 -0.70 -2.04 8.67
C ALA A 19 -0.41 -3.02 7.52
N HIS A 20 -1.44 -3.73 7.07
CA HIS A 20 -1.37 -4.64 5.94
C HIS A 20 -2.14 -4.08 4.75
N ILE A 21 -1.60 -4.30 3.55
CA ILE A 21 -2.30 -3.94 2.33
C ILE A 21 -3.57 -4.80 2.20
N THR A 22 -4.70 -4.16 1.97
CA THR A 22 -5.99 -4.82 1.76
C THR A 22 -6.39 -4.83 0.30
N ASP A 23 -6.02 -3.79 -0.44
CA ASP A 23 -6.27 -3.67 -1.87
C ASP A 23 -5.27 -2.74 -2.55
N THR A 24 -5.14 -2.90 -3.87
CA THR A 24 -4.44 -1.94 -4.73
C THR A 24 -5.31 -1.59 -5.91
N HIS A 25 -5.19 -0.35 -6.37
CA HIS A 25 -5.73 0.06 -7.66
C HIS A 25 -4.59 0.55 -8.55
N PRO A 26 -4.31 -0.07 -9.70
CA PRO A 26 -4.84 -1.35 -10.17
C PRO A 26 -4.55 -2.52 -9.20
N PRO A 27 -5.34 -3.61 -9.24
CA PRO A 27 -5.05 -4.81 -8.48
C PRO A 27 -3.68 -5.41 -8.85
N ASP A 28 -2.99 -6.01 -7.88
CA ASP A 28 -1.74 -6.70 -8.13
C ASP A 28 -1.91 -7.82 -9.17
N GLY A 29 -1.04 -7.82 -10.20
CA GLY A 29 -1.08 -8.70 -11.35
C GLY A 29 -2.15 -8.36 -12.39
N ALA A 30 -2.81 -7.20 -12.31
CA ALA A 30 -3.86 -6.84 -13.26
C ALA A 30 -3.33 -6.66 -14.70
N LEU A 31 -4.15 -7.10 -15.66
CA LEU A 31 -4.00 -6.79 -17.09
C LEU A 31 -5.06 -5.74 -17.45
N LEU A 32 -4.64 -4.56 -17.89
CA LEU A 32 -5.51 -3.41 -18.13
C LEU A 32 -5.61 -3.10 -19.62
N GLU A 33 -6.83 -2.92 -20.12
CA GLU A 33 -7.06 -2.43 -21.48
C GLU A 33 -6.74 -0.94 -21.63
N GLN A 34 -6.77 -0.19 -20.52
CA GLN A 34 -6.55 1.25 -20.50
C GLN A 34 -5.61 1.64 -19.36
N ALA A 35 -4.82 2.69 -19.58
CA ALA A 35 -3.96 3.25 -18.55
C ALA A 35 -4.82 3.77 -17.37
N PRO A 36 -4.46 3.46 -16.12
CA PRO A 36 -5.14 4.01 -14.95
C PRO A 36 -4.75 5.48 -14.77
N ASP A 37 -5.70 6.30 -14.34
CA ASP A 37 -5.45 7.71 -13.98
C ASP A 37 -4.80 7.86 -12.60
N THR A 38 -5.00 6.87 -11.72
CA THR A 38 -4.51 6.88 -10.34
C THR A 38 -3.92 5.53 -9.95
N LEU A 39 -3.00 5.56 -8.99
CA LEU A 39 -2.46 4.40 -8.31
C LEU A 39 -2.83 4.50 -6.83
N VAL A 40 -3.45 3.47 -6.26
CA VAL A 40 -3.97 3.49 -4.88
C VAL A 40 -3.42 2.32 -4.08
N LEU A 41 -2.98 2.59 -2.86
CA LEU A 41 -2.73 1.59 -1.82
C LEU A 41 -3.81 1.73 -0.74
N GLN A 42 -4.50 0.64 -0.44
CA GLN A 42 -5.43 0.56 0.68
C GLN A 42 -4.85 -0.32 1.79
N PHE A 43 -4.99 0.10 3.03
CA PHE A 43 -4.54 -0.62 4.22
C PHE A 43 -5.69 -0.91 5.18
N ASP A 44 -5.52 -1.90 6.06
CA ASP A 44 -6.46 -2.21 7.16
C ASP A 44 -6.24 -1.36 8.42
N SER A 45 -5.19 -0.55 8.45
CA SER A 45 -4.85 0.38 9.53
C SER A 45 -4.01 1.54 8.98
N PRO A 46 -4.05 2.72 9.63
CA PRO A 46 -3.31 3.87 9.13
C PRO A 46 -1.81 3.64 9.02
N ILE A 47 -1.24 4.05 7.89
CA ILE A 47 0.20 4.06 7.63
C ILE A 47 0.61 5.42 7.07
N ARG A 48 1.85 5.83 7.32
CA ARG A 48 2.46 6.98 6.65
C ARG A 48 3.34 6.46 5.51
N ILE A 49 3.01 6.77 4.27
CA ILE A 49 3.89 6.49 3.14
C ILE A 49 5.10 7.45 3.18
N THR A 50 6.29 6.87 3.06
CA THR A 50 7.59 7.57 3.07
C THR A 50 8.34 7.46 1.75
N GLN A 51 7.94 6.52 0.89
CA GLN A 51 8.49 6.29 -0.43
C GLN A 51 7.42 5.63 -1.30
N PHE A 52 7.27 6.09 -2.53
CA PHE A 52 6.38 5.51 -3.53
C PHE A 52 7.00 5.71 -4.92
N ASP A 53 7.62 4.67 -5.45
CA ASP A 53 8.29 4.70 -6.75
C ASP A 53 7.53 3.86 -7.76
N VAL A 54 7.40 4.38 -8.97
CA VAL A 54 6.76 3.68 -10.09
C VAL A 54 7.75 3.58 -11.23
N SER A 55 7.92 2.36 -11.74
CA SER A 55 8.75 2.08 -12.92
C SER A 55 7.92 1.38 -13.98
N GLY A 56 8.22 1.69 -15.24
CA GLY A 56 7.54 1.12 -16.39
C GLY A 56 8.49 0.86 -17.57
N PRO A 57 7.95 0.59 -18.77
CA PRO A 57 8.75 0.19 -19.93
C PRO A 57 9.74 1.26 -20.40
N GLN A 58 9.49 2.52 -20.04
CA GLN A 58 10.31 3.67 -20.40
C GLN A 58 11.20 4.17 -19.25
N GLY A 59 11.27 3.42 -18.15
CA GLY A 59 12.00 3.81 -16.94
C GLY A 59 11.09 4.32 -15.83
N ALA A 60 11.60 5.22 -15.00
CA ALA A 60 10.83 5.80 -13.90
C ALA A 60 9.65 6.62 -14.42
N VAL A 61 8.51 6.50 -13.75
CA VAL A 61 7.30 7.29 -14.03
C VAL A 61 7.29 8.50 -13.11
N GLU A 62 7.19 9.68 -13.70
CA GLU A 62 7.00 10.92 -12.94
C GLU A 62 5.56 10.99 -12.40
N LEU A 63 5.42 11.43 -11.14
CA LEU A 63 4.13 11.61 -10.48
C LEU A 63 3.80 13.09 -10.36
N SER A 64 2.58 13.48 -10.72
CA SER A 64 2.07 14.83 -10.45
C SER A 64 1.57 14.96 -9.00
N GLU A 65 1.10 13.86 -8.43
CA GLU A 65 0.74 13.76 -7.01
C GLU A 65 1.41 12.53 -6.40
N ASP A 66 2.15 12.76 -5.32
CA ASP A 66 2.88 11.74 -4.58
C ASP A 66 2.12 11.39 -3.28
N PRO A 67 1.93 10.10 -2.96
CA PRO A 67 1.12 9.67 -1.82
C PRO A 67 1.82 9.78 -0.47
N THR A 68 3.08 10.21 -0.43
CA THR A 68 3.81 10.47 0.82
C THR A 68 3.14 11.58 1.61
N GLY A 69 3.01 11.41 2.92
CA GLY A 69 2.22 12.37 3.68
C GLY A 69 1.89 11.98 5.12
N PRO A 70 0.68 12.28 5.62
CA PRO A 70 0.25 11.90 6.96
C PRO A 70 -0.09 10.40 7.05
N LEU A 71 -0.45 9.94 8.25
CA LEU A 71 -1.08 8.64 8.45
C LEU A 71 -2.45 8.62 7.77
N ALA A 72 -2.69 7.64 6.91
CA ALA A 72 -3.99 7.38 6.29
C ALA A 72 -4.15 5.87 5.99
N GLU A 73 -5.38 5.42 5.78
CA GLU A 73 -5.65 4.05 5.33
C GLU A 73 -5.63 3.94 3.80
N GLU A 74 -5.84 5.06 3.10
CA GLU A 74 -5.83 5.15 1.64
C GLU A 74 -4.77 6.16 1.19
N HIS A 75 -3.98 5.77 0.19
CA HIS A 75 -2.91 6.58 -0.38
C HIS A 75 -3.00 6.56 -1.89
N THR A 76 -3.15 7.74 -2.49
CA THR A 76 -3.35 7.90 -3.93
C THR A 76 -2.19 8.67 -4.56
N ALA A 77 -1.68 8.12 -5.65
CA ALA A 77 -0.69 8.75 -6.52
C ALA A 77 -1.30 9.00 -7.91
N MET A 78 -0.81 10.03 -8.60
CA MET A 78 -1.22 10.35 -9.97
C MET A 78 0.00 10.42 -10.88
N PRO A 79 0.06 9.63 -11.97
CA PRO A 79 1.07 9.80 -13.01
C PRO A 79 0.99 11.20 -13.63
N ALA A 80 2.14 11.83 -13.86
CA ALA A 80 2.22 13.17 -14.47
C ALA A 80 1.83 13.17 -15.96
N ALA A 81 1.81 12.00 -16.60
CA ALA A 81 1.38 11.79 -17.97
C ALA A 81 0.74 10.41 -18.11
N ALA A 82 -0.10 10.25 -19.14
CA ALA A 82 -0.73 8.97 -19.45
C ALA A 82 0.30 7.85 -19.66
N LEU A 83 0.14 6.77 -18.91
CA LEU A 83 0.98 5.58 -19.00
C LEU A 83 0.84 4.92 -20.38
N LYS A 84 1.91 4.29 -20.85
CA LYS A 84 1.96 3.59 -22.14
C LYS A 84 1.76 2.09 -21.92
N ALA A 85 1.45 1.35 -22.99
CA ALA A 85 1.39 -0.10 -22.93
C ALA A 85 2.72 -0.70 -22.42
N GLY A 86 2.60 -1.77 -21.63
CA GLY A 86 3.70 -2.55 -21.08
C GLY A 86 3.60 -2.77 -19.56
N ASP A 87 4.67 -3.31 -18.99
CA ASP A 87 4.72 -3.75 -17.60
C ASP A 87 5.16 -2.64 -16.65
N TYR A 88 4.47 -2.55 -15.51
CA TYR A 88 4.73 -1.59 -14.45
C TYR A 88 4.98 -2.28 -13.11
N GLN A 89 5.84 -1.67 -12.30
CA GLN A 89 6.06 -2.05 -10.91
C GLN A 89 5.97 -0.81 -10.03
N VAL A 90 5.19 -0.93 -8.95
CA VAL A 90 5.11 0.05 -7.87
C VAL A 90 5.82 -0.51 -6.66
N VAL A 91 6.73 0.27 -6.08
CA VAL A 91 7.47 -0.07 -4.85
C VAL A 91 7.16 0.98 -3.80
N TRP A 92 6.81 0.56 -2.59
CA TRP A 92 6.44 1.47 -1.52
C TRP A 92 7.14 1.13 -0.19
N ARG A 93 7.27 2.15 0.65
CA ARG A 93 7.70 2.04 2.04
C ARG A 93 6.89 3.00 2.90
N GLY A 94 6.47 2.53 4.07
CA GLY A 94 5.78 3.36 5.05
C GLY A 94 6.12 3.01 6.48
N ILE A 95 5.61 3.83 7.40
CA ILE A 95 5.73 3.65 8.85
C ILE A 95 4.31 3.54 9.41
N ALA A 96 3.97 2.40 9.99
CA ALA A 96 2.66 2.16 10.60
C ALA A 96 2.48 3.01 11.87
N GLU A 97 1.24 3.11 12.36
CA GLU A 97 0.93 3.89 13.58
C GLU A 97 1.72 3.41 14.81
N ASP A 98 2.05 2.12 14.88
CA ASP A 98 2.85 1.51 15.94
C ASP A 98 4.38 1.79 15.84
N GLY A 99 4.79 2.48 14.77
CA GLY A 99 6.18 2.87 14.51
C GLY A 99 6.99 1.85 13.71
N HIS A 100 6.46 0.69 13.34
CA HIS A 100 7.18 -0.27 12.51
C HIS A 100 7.24 0.18 11.05
N THR A 101 8.41 -0.04 10.44
CA THR A 101 8.58 0.20 8.99
C THR A 101 8.02 -0.99 8.22
N MET A 102 7.17 -0.68 7.24
CA MET A 102 6.58 -1.62 6.29
C MET A 102 7.05 -1.28 4.88
N SER A 103 7.08 -2.28 4.00
CA SER A 103 7.39 -2.08 2.59
C SER A 103 6.80 -3.22 1.76
N GLY A 104 6.58 -2.96 0.48
CA GLY A 104 6.12 -3.95 -0.47
C GLY A 104 6.22 -3.45 -1.90
N ASP A 105 5.77 -4.29 -2.83
CA ASP A 105 5.63 -3.97 -4.23
C ASP A 105 4.41 -4.67 -4.84
N TYR A 106 3.90 -4.12 -5.94
CA TYR A 106 2.89 -4.78 -6.77
C TYR A 106 3.13 -4.45 -8.25
N ARG A 107 2.53 -5.23 -9.14
CA ARG A 107 2.71 -5.09 -10.60
C ARG A 107 1.39 -5.04 -11.33
N PHE A 108 1.41 -4.41 -12.51
CA PHE A 108 0.30 -4.47 -13.45
C PHE A 108 0.84 -4.27 -14.88
N THR A 109 0.07 -4.70 -15.86
CA THR A 109 0.41 -4.58 -17.29
C THR A 109 -0.69 -3.82 -18.02
N ILE A 110 -0.32 -2.85 -18.84
CA ILE A 110 -1.24 -2.16 -19.76
C ILE A 110 -1.09 -2.82 -21.14
N GLN A 111 -2.20 -3.25 -21.73
CA GLN A 111 -2.24 -3.89 -23.04
C GLN A 111 -2.08 -2.87 -24.17
N GLU A 112 -1.61 -3.33 -25.33
CA GLU A 112 -1.47 -2.52 -26.56
C GLU A 112 -2.80 -2.16 -27.21
#